data_AF-A0A2C9KUN2-F1
#
_entry.id   AF-A0A2C9KUN2-F1
#
_cell.length_a   1.000
_cell.length_b   1.000
_cell.length_c   1.000
_cell.angle_alpha   90.00
_cell.angle_beta   90.00
_cell.angle_gamma   90.00
#
_symmetry.space_group_name_H-M   'P 1'
#
loop_
_entity.id
_entity.type
_entity.pdbx_description
1 polymer ?
#
loop_
_entity_poly.entity_id
_entity_poly.type
_entity_poly.pdbx_seq_one_letter_code
_entity_poly.pdbx_strand_id
1 'polypeptide(L)'
;MAYHLFSAVAITLQLLVYMNWASFVLPPLGDRQYVQEGDLYIGGIFSMTAFDPVKPCGQFVDTFNAIETVETMAFMVNELNKRLPIQLGFVVIDTCSKESVAAVQALRFLPLSDTESDNTS
;
A
#
# COMPACT_ATOMS: atom_id res chain seq x y z
N MET A 1 20.35 -38.48 -30.55
CA MET A 1 19.48 -37.34 -30.96
C MET A 1 18.46 -36.90 -29.90
N ALA A 2 18.12 -37.71 -28.89
CA ALA A 2 17.14 -37.32 -27.86
C ALA A 2 17.66 -36.32 -26.79
N TYR A 3 18.96 -36.36 -26.47
CA TYR A 3 19.55 -35.55 -25.39
C TYR A 3 19.58 -34.04 -25.68
N HIS A 4 19.70 -33.65 -26.96
CA HIS A 4 19.68 -32.23 -27.36
C HIS A 4 18.28 -31.61 -27.25
N LEU A 5 17.22 -32.39 -27.48
CA LEU A 5 15.83 -31.95 -27.32
C LEU A 5 15.47 -31.70 -25.86
N PHE A 6 15.91 -32.58 -24.95
CA PHE A 6 15.68 -32.40 -23.51
C PHE A 6 16.39 -31.16 -22.94
N SER A 7 17.62 -30.88 -23.38
CA SER A 7 18.37 -29.69 -22.94
C SER A 7 17.72 -28.40 -23.42
N ALA A 8 17.24 -28.36 -24.67
CA ALA A 8 16.60 -27.17 -25.22
C ALA A 8 15.29 -26.83 -24.46
N VAL A 9 14.49 -27.84 -24.15
CA VAL A 9 13.24 -27.68 -23.38
C VAL A 9 13.52 -27.15 -21.97
N ALA A 10 14.53 -27.69 -21.28
CA ALA A 10 14.89 -27.24 -19.93
C ALA A 10 15.37 -25.78 -19.90
N ILE A 11 16.18 -25.37 -20.89
CA ILE A 11 16.67 -23.99 -21.00
C ILE A 11 15.52 -23.04 -21.32
N THR A 12 14.60 -23.42 -22.22
CA THR A 12 13.40 -22.61 -22.49
C THR A 12 12.50 -22.46 -21.28
N LEU A 13 12.35 -23.52 -20.47
CA LEU A 13 11.54 -23.46 -19.25
C LEU A 13 12.19 -22.54 -18.21
N GLN A 14 13.51 -22.63 -18.02
CA GLN A 14 14.24 -21.73 -17.14
C GLN A 14 14.17 -20.28 -17.60
N LEU A 15 14.30 -20.00 -18.90
CA LEU A 15 14.17 -18.64 -19.44
C LEU A 15 12.75 -18.09 -19.28
N LEU A 16 11.71 -18.93 -19.44
CA LEU A 16 10.32 -18.51 -19.19
C LEU A 16 10.07 -18.19 -17.71
N VAL A 17 10.63 -18.98 -16.78
CA VAL A 17 10.59 -18.68 -15.34
C VAL A 17 11.36 -17.39 -15.04
N TYR A 18 12.54 -17.21 -15.66
CA TYR A 18 13.37 -16.00 -15.61
C TYR A 18 12.81 -14.82 -16.43
N MET A 19 11.70 -14.94 -17.13
CA MET A 19 11.00 -13.78 -17.70
C MET A 19 9.74 -13.44 -16.89
N ASN A 20 9.21 -14.39 -16.11
CA ASN A 20 8.02 -14.18 -15.29
C ASN A 20 8.29 -13.40 -13.99
N TRP A 21 9.49 -13.49 -13.40
CA TRP A 21 9.87 -12.67 -12.23
C TRP A 21 10.06 -11.18 -12.55
N ALA A 22 10.24 -10.81 -13.82
CA ALA A 22 10.44 -9.42 -14.23
C ALA A 22 9.14 -8.60 -14.33
N SER A 23 7.98 -9.26 -14.26
CA SER A 23 6.67 -8.61 -14.30
C SER A 23 6.14 -8.30 -12.90
N PHE A 24 6.96 -7.72 -12.03
CA PHE A 24 6.44 -7.05 -10.83
C PHE A 24 5.83 -5.70 -11.26
N VAL A 25 4.70 -5.79 -11.96
CA VAL A 25 3.90 -4.61 -12.29
C VAL A 25 3.31 -4.13 -10.97
N LEU A 26 3.77 -2.97 -10.50
CA LEU A 26 3.21 -2.34 -9.31
C LEU A 26 1.72 -2.12 -9.55
N PRO A 27 0.82 -2.69 -8.72
CA PRO A 27 -0.59 -2.40 -8.86
C PRO A 27 -0.78 -0.88 -8.69
N PRO A 28 -1.68 -0.26 -9.46
CA PRO A 28 -1.97 1.16 -9.28
C PRO A 28 -2.34 1.41 -7.82
N LEU A 29 -1.71 2.42 -7.23
CA LEU A 29 -1.98 2.88 -5.88
C LEU A 29 -3.49 3.19 -5.76
N GLY A 30 -4.27 2.30 -5.15
CA GLY A 30 -5.70 2.51 -4.97
C GLY A 30 -5.99 3.75 -4.12
N ASP A 31 -7.09 4.46 -4.40
CA ASP A 31 -7.52 5.68 -3.69
C ASP A 31 -8.22 5.43 -2.34
N ARG A 32 -7.99 4.26 -1.73
CA ARG A 32 -8.59 3.91 -0.43
C ARG A 32 -7.76 4.45 0.73
N GLN A 33 -7.79 5.77 0.84
CA GLN A 33 -7.26 6.50 1.98
C GLN A 33 -8.40 7.11 2.79
N TYR A 34 -8.27 7.07 4.11
CA TYR A 34 -9.15 7.75 5.04
C TYR A 34 -8.34 8.83 5.72
N VAL A 35 -8.70 10.08 5.48
CA VAL A 35 -7.93 11.24 5.92
C VAL A 35 -8.80 12.10 6.82
N GLN A 36 -8.26 12.45 7.98
CA GLN A 36 -8.74 13.54 8.80
C GLN A 36 -7.62 14.59 8.88
N GLU A 37 -7.93 15.81 8.47
CA GLU A 37 -6.95 16.90 8.43
C GLU A 37 -6.50 17.35 9.83
N GLY A 38 -5.27 17.85 9.91
CA GLY A 38 -4.70 18.44 11.12
C GLY A 38 -3.31 19.03 10.89
N ASP A 39 -2.78 19.68 11.93
CA ASP A 39 -1.44 20.26 11.95
C ASP A 39 -0.35 19.17 11.99
N LEU A 40 -0.67 18.02 12.59
CA LEU A 40 0.19 16.84 12.67
C LEU A 40 -0.62 15.58 12.35
N TYR A 41 -0.07 14.71 11.51
CA TYR A 41 -0.74 13.49 11.08
C TYR A 41 -0.16 12.24 11.75
N ILE A 42 -1.05 11.34 12.19
CA ILE A 42 -0.70 9.97 12.52
C ILE A 42 -1.00 9.08 11.31
N GLY A 43 0.02 8.43 10.76
CA GLY A 43 -0.14 7.45 9.68
C GLY A 43 -0.53 6.06 10.21
N GLY A 44 -1.39 5.36 9.49
CA GLY A 44 -1.81 4.00 9.80
C GLY A 44 -1.98 3.13 8.56
N ILE A 45 -1.51 1.89 8.61
CA ILE A 45 -1.62 0.89 7.54
C ILE A 45 -2.44 -0.27 8.07
N PHE A 46 -3.57 -0.58 7.43
CA PHE A 46 -4.48 -1.62 7.89
C PHE A 46 -4.97 -2.50 6.74
N SER A 47 -5.22 -3.79 7.00
CA SER A 47 -5.80 -4.73 6.04
C SER A 47 -7.31 -4.78 6.24
N MET A 48 -8.06 -3.91 5.57
CA MET A 48 -9.51 -3.81 5.75
C MET A 48 -10.26 -4.63 4.70
N THR A 49 -9.85 -4.53 3.43
CA THR A 49 -10.51 -5.24 2.34
C THR A 49 -9.70 -6.41 1.80
N ALA A 50 -10.38 -7.37 1.20
CA ALA A 50 -9.73 -8.48 0.52
C ALA A 50 -9.08 -8.00 -0.79
N PHE A 51 -7.99 -8.65 -1.18
CA PHE A 51 -7.34 -8.42 -2.47
C PHE A 51 -8.26 -8.84 -3.63
N ASP A 52 -8.30 -8.05 -4.70
CA ASP A 52 -8.98 -8.42 -5.95
C ASP A 52 -7.96 -8.35 -7.12
N PRO A 53 -7.91 -9.38 -7.99
CA PRO A 53 -6.93 -9.42 -9.07
C PRO A 53 -7.20 -8.41 -10.20
N VAL A 54 -8.43 -7.89 -10.30
CA VAL A 54 -8.86 -6.88 -11.29
C VAL A 54 -8.77 -5.48 -10.69
N LYS A 55 -9.03 -5.33 -9.40
CA LYS A 55 -8.93 -4.05 -8.67
C LYS A 55 -8.00 -4.22 -7.48
N PRO A 56 -6.96 -3.38 -7.29
CA PRO A 56 -5.99 -3.53 -6.19
C PRO A 56 -6.60 -3.77 -4.80
N CYS A 57 -7.80 -3.24 -4.59
CA CYS A 57 -8.62 -3.46 -3.40
C CYS A 57 -10.02 -3.93 -3.79
N GLY A 58 -10.45 -5.04 -3.21
CA GLY A 58 -11.78 -5.61 -3.39
C GLY A 58 -12.89 -4.77 -2.75
N GLN A 59 -14.14 -5.20 -2.94
CA GLN A 59 -15.31 -4.54 -2.34
C GLN A 59 -15.68 -5.12 -0.97
N PHE A 60 -15.17 -6.30 -0.63
CA PHE A 60 -15.50 -6.99 0.60
C PHE A 60 -14.48 -6.67 1.70
N VAL A 61 -15.01 -6.39 2.89
CA VAL A 61 -14.21 -6.34 4.12
C VAL A 61 -13.74 -7.75 4.43
N ASP A 62 -12.43 -7.91 4.64
CA ASP A 62 -11.82 -9.21 4.94
C ASP A 62 -11.99 -9.54 6.42
N THR A 63 -11.69 -8.58 7.30
CA THR A 63 -11.85 -8.72 8.76
C THR A 63 -12.39 -7.46 9.40
N PHE A 64 -13.24 -7.61 10.43
CA PHE A 64 -13.77 -6.49 11.19
C PHE A 64 -12.76 -5.90 12.17
N ASN A 65 -11.81 -6.70 12.67
CA ASN A 65 -10.80 -6.24 13.63
C ASN A 65 -9.99 -5.04 13.11
N ALA A 66 -9.69 -5.02 11.79
CA ALA A 66 -8.99 -3.89 11.19
C ALA A 66 -9.84 -2.61 11.23
N ILE A 67 -11.15 -2.72 10.97
CA ILE A 67 -12.09 -1.58 11.03
C ILE A 67 -12.22 -1.08 12.47
N GLU A 68 -12.39 -1.98 13.44
CA GLU A 68 -12.47 -1.63 14.86
C GLU A 68 -11.19 -0.93 15.35
N THR A 69 -10.03 -1.35 14.85
CA THR A 69 -8.75 -0.71 15.17
C THR A 69 -8.64 0.69 14.56
N VAL A 70 -9.10 0.87 13.32
CA VAL A 70 -9.16 2.20 12.67
C VAL A 70 -10.12 3.13 13.40
N GLU A 71 -11.28 2.63 13.83
CA GLU A 71 -12.22 3.40 14.65
C GLU A 71 -11.59 3.79 16.00
N THR A 72 -10.90 2.85 16.65
CA THR A 72 -10.19 3.11 17.91
C THR A 72 -9.13 4.19 17.74
N MET A 73 -8.39 4.17 16.63
CA MET A 73 -7.43 5.22 16.28
C MET A 73 -8.11 6.57 16.08
N ALA A 74 -9.22 6.62 15.34
CA ALA A 74 -9.99 7.86 15.13
C ALA A 74 -10.56 8.41 16.45
N PHE A 75 -11.09 7.53 17.31
CA PHE A 75 -11.56 7.87 18.65
C PHE A 75 -10.43 8.45 19.52
N MET A 76 -9.26 7.80 19.53
CA MET A 76 -8.08 8.27 20.25
C MET A 76 -7.65 9.65 19.78
N VAL A 77 -7.57 9.87 18.46
CA VAL A 77 -7.23 11.19 17.89
C VAL A 77 -8.22 12.26 18.36
N ASN A 78 -9.52 11.97 18.30
CA ASN A 78 -10.56 12.90 18.77
C ASN A 78 -10.44 13.21 20.27
N GLU A 79 -10.12 12.22 21.11
CA GLU A 79 -9.94 12.44 22.55
C GLU A 79 -8.67 13.25 22.85
N LEU A 80 -7.59 13.01 22.11
CA LEU A 80 -6.35 13.79 22.24
C LEU A 80 -6.52 15.25 21.82
N ASN A 81 -7.29 15.51 20.75
CA ASN A 81 -7.59 16.87 20.29
C ASN A 81 -8.31 17.74 21.32
N LYS A 82 -8.95 17.15 22.33
CA LYS A 82 -9.55 17.91 23.45
C LYS A 82 -8.51 18.45 24.44
N ARG A 83 -7.30 17.90 24.43
CA ARG A 83 -6.25 18.14 25.46
C ARG A 83 -4.96 18.71 24.88
N LEU A 84 -4.77 18.61 23.56
CA LEU A 84 -3.59 19.11 22.87
C LEU A 84 -3.82 20.53 22.33
N PRO A 85 -2.78 21.39 22.32
CA PRO A 85 -2.86 22.72 21.73
C PRO A 85 -2.70 22.73 20.20
N ILE A 86 -2.72 21.55 19.56
CA ILE A 86 -2.61 21.35 18.12
C ILE A 86 -3.72 20.43 17.64
N GLN A 87 -4.10 20.55 16.37
CA GLN A 87 -5.05 19.64 15.74
C GLN A 87 -4.31 18.40 15.22
N LEU A 88 -4.49 17.26 15.86
CA LEU A 88 -4.08 15.98 15.30
C LEU A 88 -5.05 15.54 14.22
N GLY A 89 -4.47 15.21 13.06
CA GLY A 89 -5.10 14.49 11.96
C GLY A 89 -4.61 13.05 11.89
N PHE A 90 -5.14 12.30 10.93
CA PHE A 90 -4.64 10.97 10.61
C PHE A 90 -4.77 10.66 9.11
N VAL A 91 -3.93 9.75 8.64
CA VAL A 91 -4.02 9.16 7.31
C VAL A 91 -3.98 7.65 7.47
N VAL A 92 -5.08 6.99 7.11
CA VAL A 92 -5.21 5.53 7.15
C VAL A 92 -5.26 5.00 5.73
N ILE A 93 -4.43 4.01 5.41
CA ILE A 93 -4.33 3.40 4.09
C ILE A 93 -4.68 1.91 4.18
N ASP A 94 -5.53 1.45 3.26
CA ASP A 94 -5.86 0.03 3.10
C ASP A 94 -4.75 -0.73 2.33
N THR A 95 -4.26 -1.82 2.89
CA THR A 95 -3.31 -2.75 2.22
C THR A 95 -4.00 -3.82 1.41
N CYS A 96 -5.31 -3.95 1.57
CA CYS A 96 -6.14 -4.85 0.78
C CYS A 96 -5.69 -6.31 0.92
N SER A 97 -5.20 -6.66 2.12
CA SER A 97 -4.68 -7.99 2.49
C SER A 97 -3.59 -8.54 1.53
N LYS A 98 -2.79 -7.65 0.91
CA LYS A 98 -1.72 -8.03 -0.02
C LYS A 98 -0.42 -7.29 0.28
N GLU A 99 0.66 -8.03 0.55
CA GLU A 99 1.98 -7.48 0.89
C GLU A 99 2.55 -6.54 -0.18
N SER A 100 2.39 -6.88 -1.46
CA SER A 100 2.86 -6.02 -2.54
C SER A 100 2.08 -4.71 -2.62
N VAL A 101 0.79 -4.71 -2.26
CA VAL A 101 0.00 -3.48 -2.15
C VAL A 101 0.46 -2.69 -0.92
N ALA A 102 0.63 -3.35 0.23
CA ALA A 102 1.15 -2.71 1.45
C ALA A 102 2.49 -1.99 1.23
N ALA A 103 3.43 -2.63 0.53
CA ALA A 103 4.76 -2.07 0.25
C ALA A 103 4.67 -0.79 -0.59
N VAL A 104 3.85 -0.80 -1.65
CA VAL A 104 3.68 0.38 -2.51
C VAL A 104 2.92 1.48 -1.78
N GLN A 105 1.90 1.11 -0.99
CA GLN A 105 1.12 2.04 -0.18
C GLN A 105 1.95 2.72 0.92
N ALA A 106 2.89 2.00 1.55
CA ALA A 106 3.78 2.56 2.56
C ALA A 106 4.66 3.70 2.04
N LEU A 107 4.95 3.73 0.73
CA LEU A 107 5.70 4.83 0.11
C LEU A 107 4.97 6.18 0.24
N ARG A 108 3.64 6.19 0.42
CA ARG A 108 2.87 7.43 0.63
C ARG A 108 3.18 8.14 1.95
N PHE A 109 3.80 7.45 2.92
CA PHE A 109 4.22 8.06 4.19
C PHE A 109 5.65 8.57 4.18
N LEU A 110 6.41 8.30 3.11
CA LEU A 110 7.75 8.86 2.98
C LEU A 110 7.64 10.34 2.62
N PRO A 111 8.52 11.20 3.18
CA PRO A 111 8.63 12.56 2.71
C PRO A 111 9.00 12.51 1.23
N LEU A 112 8.12 13.00 0.36
CA LEU A 112 8.51 13.31 -1.00
C LEU A 112 9.53 14.43 -0.87
N SER A 113 10.77 14.20 -1.30
CA SER A 113 11.74 15.28 -1.38
C SER A 113 11.21 16.27 -2.41
N ASP A 114 10.59 17.35 -1.95
CA ASP A 114 10.36 18.53 -2.77
C ASP A 114 11.73 19.04 -3.17
N THR A 115 12.21 18.57 -4.32
CA THR A 115 13.25 19.29 -5.05
C THR A 115 12.50 20.42 -5.75
N GLU A 116 11.92 21.32 -4.97
CA GLU A 116 11.48 22.62 -5.45
C GLU A 116 12.77 23.35 -5.79
N SER A 117 13.13 23.31 -7.07
CA SER A 117 14.13 24.21 -7.63
C SER A 117 13.61 25.62 -7.38
N ASP A 118 14.18 26.25 -6.36
CA ASP A 118 14.24 27.68 -6.15
C ASP A 118 14.70 28.34 -7.46
N ASN A 119 13.73 28.70 -8.30
CA ASN A 119 13.93 29.58 -9.44
C ASN A 119 13.77 31.00 -8.92
N THR A 120 14.74 31.45 -8.13
CA THR A 120 14.97 32.87 -7.89
C THR A 120 15.08 33.58 -9.25
N SER A 121 14.13 34.45 -9.56
CA SER A 121 14.26 35.60 -10.47
C SER A 121 13.16 36.62 -10.21
#